data_AF-A0A1L3ZV86-F1
#
_entry.id   AF-A0A1L3ZV86-F1
#
_cell.length_a   1.000
_cell.length_b   1.000
_cell.length_c   1.000
_cell.angle_alpha   90.00
_cell.angle_beta   90.00
_cell.angle_gamma   90.00
#
_symmetry.space_group_name_H-M   'P 1'
#
loop_
_entity.id
_entity.type
_entity.pdbx_description
1 polymer ?
#
loop_
_entity_poly.entity_id
_entity_poly.type
_entity_poly.pdbx_seq_one_letter_code
_entity_poly.pdbx_strand_id
1 'polypeptide(L)'
;MSEKLTRIRLPGQRQWPGLMDWGELSASDMISQARSYSAHLRAQADLLDAASDADFQIDVVRGSHVQHHVREVQKAKASPERG
;
A
#
# COMPACT_ATOMS: atom_id res chain seq x y z
N MET A 1 -5.41 -25.83 -16.45
CA MET A 1 -4.65 -24.69 -16.99
C MET A 1 -3.48 -24.43 -16.06
N SER A 2 -2.25 -24.30 -16.56
CA SER A 2 -1.14 -23.80 -15.75
C SER A 2 -1.16 -22.29 -15.86
N GLU A 3 -1.52 -21.61 -14.78
CA GLU A 3 -1.46 -20.16 -14.73
C GLU A 3 0.01 -19.75 -14.58
N LYS A 4 0.61 -19.25 -15.65
CA LYS A 4 2.00 -18.77 -15.65
C LYS A 4 2.08 -17.47 -14.85
N LEU A 5 3.19 -17.27 -14.15
CA LEU A 5 3.47 -16.05 -13.37
C LEU A 5 4.81 -15.47 -13.81
N THR A 6 4.87 -14.14 -13.93
CA THR A 6 6.12 -13.42 -14.13
C THR A 6 6.52 -12.74 -12.84
N ARG A 7 7.81 -12.86 -12.47
CA ARG A 7 8.36 -12.32 -11.22
C ARG A 7 9.52 -11.36 -11.50
N ILE A 8 9.52 -10.22 -10.82
CA ILE A 8 10.64 -9.28 -10.77
C ILE A 8 11.19 -9.18 -9.34
N ARG A 9 12.52 -9.08 -9.21
CA ARG A 9 13.22 -8.84 -7.94
C ARG A 9 14.52 -8.09 -8.19
N LEU A 10 15.05 -7.43 -7.16
CA LEU A 10 16.43 -6.93 -7.16
C LEU A 10 17.34 -7.95 -6.47
N PRO A 11 18.37 -8.51 -7.15
CA PRO A 11 19.30 -9.45 -6.53
C PRO A 11 19.99 -8.85 -5.30
N GLY A 12 20.09 -9.63 -4.21
CA GLY A 12 20.75 -9.22 -2.97
C GLY A 12 19.92 -8.33 -2.06
N GLN A 13 18.79 -7.78 -2.53
CA GLN A 13 17.91 -6.97 -1.69
C GLN A 13 17.01 -7.86 -0.82
N ARG A 14 16.95 -7.55 0.49
CA ARG A 14 16.14 -8.29 1.47
C ARG A 14 14.86 -7.58 1.88
N GLN A 15 14.83 -6.25 1.74
CA GLN A 15 13.68 -5.44 2.15
C GLN A 15 12.50 -5.56 1.20
N TRP A 16 12.77 -5.74 -0.10
CA TRP A 16 11.77 -5.86 -1.13
C TRP A 16 11.80 -7.27 -1.73
N PRO A 17 10.79 -8.13 -1.48
CA PRO A 17 10.76 -9.49 -2.00
C PRO A 17 10.53 -9.57 -3.51
N GLY A 18 10.20 -8.44 -4.15
CA GLY A 18 9.85 -8.36 -5.56
C GLY A 18 8.34 -8.23 -5.78
N LEU A 19 7.93 -8.31 -7.04
CA LEU A 19 6.52 -8.39 -7.45
C LEU A 19 6.32 -9.62 -8.33
N MET A 20 5.10 -10.15 -8.30
CA MET A 20 4.64 -11.23 -9.15
C MET A 20 3.30 -10.85 -9.76
N ASP A 21 3.10 -11.21 -11.02
CA ASP A 21 1.87 -10.95 -11.74
C ASP A 21 1.56 -12.10 -12.72
N TRP A 22 0.29 -12.23 -13.08
CA TRP A 22 -0.23 -13.31 -13.92
C TRP A 22 0.14 -13.11 -15.39
N GLY A 23 0.48 -14.22 -16.05
CA GLY A 23 0.84 -14.26 -17.46
C GLY A 23 2.35 -14.14 -17.72
N GLU A 24 2.69 -14.11 -19.01
CA GLU A 24 4.04 -13.87 -19.52
C GLU A 24 4.18 -12.38 -19.83
N LEU A 25 4.77 -11.63 -18.89
CA LEU A 25 4.98 -10.20 -19.03
C LEU A 25 6.38 -9.90 -19.52
N SER A 26 6.52 -8.81 -20.28
CA SER A 26 7.82 -8.35 -20.74
C SER A 26 8.65 -7.78 -19.58
N ALA A 27 9.97 -7.74 -19.76
CA ALA A 27 10.86 -7.11 -18.78
C ALA A 27 10.51 -5.62 -18.56
N SER A 28 10.14 -4.90 -19.62
CA SER A 28 9.74 -3.49 -19.54
C SER A 28 8.46 -3.30 -18.72
N ASP A 29 7.48 -4.20 -18.87
CA ASP A 29 6.23 -4.13 -18.12
C ASP A 29 6.49 -4.35 -16.64
N MET A 30 7.22 -5.42 -16.30
CA MET A 30 7.56 -5.73 -14.91
C MET A 30 8.37 -4.63 -14.23
N ILE A 31 9.34 -4.02 -14.94
CA ILE A 31 10.13 -2.90 -14.42
C ILE A 31 9.25 -1.67 -14.21
N SER A 32 8.34 -1.38 -15.15
CA SER A 32 7.41 -0.26 -15.03
C SER A 32 6.46 -0.44 -13.86
N GLN A 33 5.89 -1.63 -13.68
CA GLN A 33 5.07 -1.98 -12.51
C GLN A 33 5.83 -1.79 -11.20
N ALA A 34 7.07 -2.29 -11.11
CA ALA A 34 7.89 -2.14 -9.91
C ALA A 34 8.18 -0.67 -9.56
N ARG A 35 8.45 0.16 -10.58
CA ARG A 35 8.67 1.60 -10.39
C ARG A 35 7.40 2.32 -9.96
N SER A 36 6.26 2.03 -10.59
CA SER A 36 4.98 2.61 -10.22
C SER A 36 4.57 2.23 -8.80
N TYR A 37 4.76 0.97 -8.41
CA TYR A 37 4.53 0.51 -7.04
C TYR A 37 5.42 1.25 -6.04
N SER A 38 6.72 1.39 -6.34
CA SER A 38 7.63 2.16 -5.49
C SER A 38 7.24 3.64 -5.38
N ALA A 39 6.76 4.25 -6.46
CA ALA A 39 6.32 5.65 -6.44
C ALA A 39 5.06 5.83 -5.58
N HIS A 40 4.12 4.88 -5.68
CA HIS A 40 2.93 4.87 -4.83
C HIS A 40 3.28 4.74 -3.34
N LEU A 41 4.18 3.81 -2.99
CA LEU A 41 4.66 3.64 -1.62
C LEU A 41 5.37 4.89 -1.09
N ARG A 42 6.18 5.55 -1.92
CA ARG A 42 6.83 6.82 -1.55
C ARG A 42 5.79 7.90 -1.26
N ALA A 43 4.82 8.09 -2.16
CA ALA A 43 3.76 9.07 -1.95
C ALA A 43 2.94 8.79 -0.68
N GLN A 44 2.69 7.51 -0.36
CA GLN A 44 2.04 7.13 0.90
C GLN A 44 2.91 7.45 2.12
N ALA A 45 4.21 7.14 2.06
CA ALA A 45 5.15 7.48 3.13
C ALA A 45 5.21 8.99 3.38
N ASP A 46 5.32 9.79 2.31
CA ASP A 46 5.35 11.24 2.39
C ASP A 46 4.08 11.80 3.06
N LEU A 47 2.91 11.21 2.80
CA LEU A 47 1.65 11.61 3.45
C LEU A 47 1.62 11.27 4.94
N LEU A 48 2.17 10.11 5.33
CA LEU A 48 2.22 9.67 6.73
C LEU A 48 3.24 10.50 7.52
N ASP A 49 4.40 10.78 6.95
CA ASP A 49 5.46 11.57 7.59
C ASP A 49 5.05 13.05 7.75
N ALA A 50 4.19 13.57 6.87
CA ALA A 50 3.66 14.93 6.96
C ALA A 50 2.48 15.06 7.94
N ALA A 51 1.82 13.97 8.30
CA ALA A 51 0.68 13.97 9.21
C ALA A 51 1.16 14.12 10.67
N SER A 52 0.47 14.96 11.45
CA SER A 52 0.67 14.98 12.89
C SER A 52 -0.07 13.81 13.55
N ASP A 53 0.35 13.41 14.75
CA ASP A 53 -0.32 12.34 15.50
C ASP A 53 -1.84 12.55 15.62
N ALA A 54 -2.29 13.80 15.72
CA ALA A 54 -3.71 14.17 15.85
C ALA A 54 -4.52 14.03 14.55
N ASP A 55 -3.87 13.86 13.40
CA ASP A 55 -4.52 13.68 12.10
C ASP A 55 -4.91 12.21 11.85
N PHE A 56 -4.38 11.28 12.65
CA PHE A 56 -4.71 9.87 12.55
C PHE A 56 -6.07 9.53 13.19
N GLN A 57 -6.87 8.72 12.50
CA GLN A 57 -8.05 8.06 13.06
C GLN A 57 -7.64 6.67 13.57
N ILE A 58 -8.04 6.31 14.78
CA ILE A 58 -7.76 4.99 15.35
C ILE A 58 -9.08 4.37 15.83
N ASP A 59 -9.50 3.29 15.20
CA ASP A 59 -10.73 2.57 15.50
C ASP A 59 -10.46 1.11 15.90
N VAL A 60 -11.24 0.60 16.84
CA VAL A 60 -11.34 -0.84 17.11
C VAL A 60 -12.53 -1.37 16.32
N VAL A 61 -12.27 -2.27 15.36
CA VAL A 61 -13.30 -2.94 14.55
C VAL A 61 -13.30 -4.45 14.80
N ARG A 62 -14.46 -5.09 14.65
CA ARG A 62 -14.61 -6.55 14.71
C ARG A 62 -14.72 -7.12 13.30
N GLY A 63 -13.80 -8.00 12.93
CA GLY A 63 -13.76 -8.69 11.63
C GLY A 63 -13.09 -7.85 10.54
N SER A 64 -12.18 -8.44 9.77
CA SER A 64 -11.45 -7.75 8.69
C SER A 64 -12.23 -7.67 7.38
N HIS A 65 -13.16 -8.60 7.14
CA HIS A 65 -13.94 -8.69 5.90
C HIS A 65 -15.33 -8.05 6.02
N VAL A 66 -15.91 -8.03 7.24
CA VAL A 66 -17.13 -7.30 7.56
C VAL A 66 -16.81 -6.49 8.81
N GLN A 67 -16.47 -5.21 8.62
CA GLN A 67 -16.03 -4.34 9.69
C GLN A 67 -17.24 -3.83 10.46
N HIS A 68 -17.52 -4.42 11.63
CA HIS A 68 -18.42 -3.81 12.61
C HIS A 68 -17.60 -2.91 13.53
N HIS A 69 -17.87 -1.60 13.51
CA HIS A 69 -17.24 -0.67 14.45
C HIS A 69 -17.58 -1.04 15.89
N VAL A 70 -16.56 -1.17 16.74
CA VAL A 70 -16.73 -1.47 18.16
C VAL A 70 -16.58 -0.20 18.99
N ARG A 71 -15.49 0.55 18.78
CA ARG A 71 -15.19 1.78 19.51
C ARG A 71 -14.11 2.61 18.81
N GLU A 72 -14.25 3.93 18.87
CA GLU A 72 -13.23 4.92 18.51
C GLU A 72 -12.19 5.08 19.63
N VAL A 73 -10.90 5.02 19.28
CA VAL A 73 -9.76 5.29 20.18
C VAL A 73 -9.30 6.72 20.03
N GLN A 74 -9.20 7.19 18.79
CA GLN A 74 -8.83 8.56 18.48
C GLN A 74 -9.62 9.04 17.28
N LYS A 75 -10.29 10.18 17.44
CA LYS A 75 -10.90 10.91 16.34
C LYS A 75 -9.85 11.78 15.66
N ALA A 76 -9.68 11.61 14.36
CA ALA A 76 -8.82 12.52 13.58
C ALA A 76 -9.36 13.96 13.67
N LYS A 77 -8.46 14.95 13.70
CA LYS A 77 -8.87 16.35 13.45
C LYS A 77 -9.52 16.43 12.08
N ALA A 78 -10.73 16.99 12.02
CA ALA A 78 -11.39 17.24 10.74
C ALA A 78 -10.45 18.09 9.89
N SER A 79 -9.94 17.53 8.79
CA SER A 79 -9.25 18.33 7.78
C SER A 79 -10.24 19.40 7.32
N PRO A 80 -9.87 20.69 7.29
CA PRO A 80 -10.69 21.68 6.62
C PRO A 80 -10.87 21.21 5.19
N GLU A 81 -12.12 21.10 4.75
CA GLU A 81 -12.49 20.69 3.39
C GLU A 81 -11.61 21.44 2.40
N ARG A 82 -10.93 20.69 1.52
CA ARG A 82 -10.25 21.29 0.37
C ARG A 82 -11.34 21.87 -0.54
N GLY A 83 -11.56 23.18 -0.45
CA GLY A 83 -12.28 23.97 -1.45
C GLY A 83 -11.51 24.07 -2.76
#